data_AF-A0A9P9IDG1-F1
#
_entry.id   AF-A0A9P9IDG1-F1
#
_cell.length_a   1.000
_cell.length_b   1.000
_cell.length_c   1.000
_cell.angle_alpha   90.00
_cell.angle_beta   90.00
_cell.angle_gamma   90.00
#
_symmetry.space_group_name_H-M   'P 1'
#
loop_
_entity.id
_entity.type
_entity.pdbx_description
1 polymer ?
#
loop_
_entity_poly.entity_id
_entity_poly.type
_entity_poly.pdbx_seq_one_letter_code
_entity_poly.pdbx_strand_id
1 'polypeptide(L)'
;MLSSTLIPLAILLHQATSTPLPVTHPAPISAAAAPTVGKIRGVRDPIYHLYLQASPKNASLPLLGPESTADTFTITPTIQSRKTSLYLNIQTASTSYKPLSWGKEAQTTAWGLEGDTIITVQGSSFGRQLNWLVCKSVDNSGYYDLFFQTGSETPSGRSCSNYQTIHLPCLC
;
A
#
# COMPACT_ATOMS: atom_id res chain seq x y z
N MET A 1 -48.59 -28.27 76.97
CA MET A 1 -47.34 -29.04 76.82
C MET A 1 -46.23 -28.06 76.46
N LEU A 2 -45.04 -28.33 77.00
CA LEU A 2 -43.89 -27.44 77.15
C LEU A 2 -43.27 -26.92 75.83
N SER A 3 -42.57 -25.78 75.93
CA SER A 3 -41.13 -25.58 75.57
C SER A 3 -40.93 -24.16 74.97
N SER A 4 -40.24 -23.21 75.62
CA SER A 4 -38.76 -22.98 75.60
C SER A 4 -38.17 -23.26 74.20
N THR A 5 -37.38 -22.42 73.53
CA THR A 5 -36.32 -21.50 73.98
C THR A 5 -35.66 -20.81 72.75
N LEU A 6 -34.84 -19.79 73.01
CA LEU A 6 -33.59 -19.40 72.30
C LEU A 6 -33.62 -18.52 71.03
N ILE A 7 -33.13 -17.29 71.22
CA ILE A 7 -32.50 -16.41 70.22
C ILE A 7 -31.06 -16.90 69.99
N PRO A 8 -30.50 -16.76 68.77
CA PRO A 8 -29.10 -16.39 68.67
C PRO A 8 -28.86 -15.14 67.82
N LEU A 9 -28.02 -14.29 68.42
CA LEU A 9 -27.33 -13.12 67.90
C LEU A 9 -26.44 -13.50 66.71
N ALA A 10 -26.67 -12.92 65.53
CA ALA A 10 -25.77 -13.05 64.38
C ALA A 10 -24.84 -11.83 64.30
N ILE A 11 -23.54 -12.12 64.35
CA ILE A 11 -22.40 -11.20 64.36
C ILE A 11 -22.13 -10.66 62.95
N LEU A 12 -21.91 -9.34 62.83
CA LEU A 12 -21.41 -8.69 61.62
C LEU A 12 -19.96 -9.08 61.33
N LEU A 13 -19.66 -9.40 60.07
CA LEU A 13 -18.30 -9.38 59.50
C LEU A 13 -18.30 -8.44 58.28
N HIS A 14 -17.65 -7.27 58.39
CA HIS A 14 -17.32 -6.42 57.25
C HIS A 14 -15.98 -6.88 56.66
N GLN A 15 -15.97 -7.29 55.39
CA GLN A 15 -14.71 -7.53 54.67
C GLN A 15 -14.35 -6.30 53.84
N ALA A 16 -13.18 -5.73 54.12
CA ALA A 16 -12.58 -4.67 53.32
C ALA A 16 -11.77 -5.30 52.17
N THR A 17 -12.25 -5.18 50.94
CA THR A 17 -11.50 -5.55 49.74
C THR A 17 -10.58 -4.40 49.34
N SER A 18 -9.27 -4.59 49.51
CA SER A 18 -8.24 -3.70 48.97
C SER A 18 -8.12 -3.92 47.45
N THR A 19 -8.53 -2.92 46.66
CA THR A 19 -8.30 -2.88 45.21
C THR A 19 -6.88 -2.39 44.92
N PRO A 20 -6.00 -3.17 44.27
CA PRO A 20 -4.69 -2.68 43.86
C PRO A 20 -4.83 -1.61 42.76
N LEU A 21 -4.04 -0.55 42.87
CA LEU A 21 -3.96 0.54 41.90
C LEU A 21 -3.46 0.02 40.54
N PRO A 22 -3.97 0.54 39.41
CA PRO A 22 -3.48 0.17 38.08
C PRO A 22 -2.05 0.68 37.90
N VAL A 23 -1.10 -0.24 37.72
CA VAL A 23 0.28 0.06 37.34
C VAL A 23 0.29 0.39 35.85
N THR A 24 0.43 1.68 35.52
CA THR A 24 0.55 2.17 34.13
C THR A 24 1.85 1.64 33.54
N HIS A 25 1.77 0.52 32.81
CA HIS A 25 2.89 0.04 32.01
C HIS A 25 3.04 0.96 30.78
N PRO A 26 4.23 1.51 30.50
CA PRO A 26 4.48 2.16 29.23
C PRO A 26 4.28 1.13 28.11
N ALA A 27 3.38 1.43 27.17
CA ALA A 27 3.16 0.60 26.01
C ALA A 27 4.48 0.43 25.24
N PRO A 28 4.79 -0.77 24.72
CA PRO A 28 5.97 -0.95 23.89
C PRO A 28 5.85 -0.05 22.66
N ILE A 29 6.88 0.78 22.45
CA ILE A 29 7.01 1.63 21.27
C ILE A 29 7.28 0.68 20.10
N SER A 30 6.28 0.41 19.27
CA SER A 30 6.44 -0.44 18.09
C SER A 30 7.47 0.20 17.16
N ALA A 31 8.63 -0.45 16.99
CA ALA A 31 9.58 -0.06 15.97
C ALA A 31 8.89 -0.12 14.59
N ALA A 32 9.00 0.95 13.79
CA ALA A 32 8.49 0.94 12.44
C ALA A 32 9.21 -0.14 11.62
N ALA A 33 8.46 -0.94 10.87
CA ALA A 33 9.04 -1.95 9.98
C ALA A 33 9.99 -1.27 8.97
N ALA A 34 11.13 -1.91 8.70
CA ALA A 34 12.06 -1.41 7.69
C ALA A 34 11.35 -1.33 6.32
N PRO A 35 11.62 -0.28 5.53
CA PRO A 35 10.97 -0.14 4.24
C PRO A 35 11.45 -1.25 3.29
N THR A 36 10.52 -1.78 2.50
CA THR A 36 10.84 -2.76 1.48
C THR A 36 11.58 -2.08 0.33
N VAL A 37 12.60 -2.75 -0.21
CA VAL A 37 13.38 -2.23 -1.33
C VAL A 37 13.36 -3.24 -2.48
N GLY A 38 13.10 -2.77 -3.69
CA GLY A 38 13.17 -3.63 -4.87
C GLY A 38 12.85 -2.91 -6.17
N LYS A 39 13.12 -3.58 -7.30
CA LYS A 39 12.54 -3.19 -8.59
C LYS A 39 11.04 -3.51 -8.58
N ILE A 40 10.26 -2.88 -9.44
CA ILE A 40 8.83 -3.19 -9.61
C ILE A 40 8.62 -3.61 -11.07
N ARG A 41 7.94 -4.73 -11.33
CA ARG A 41 7.76 -5.31 -12.67
C ARG A 41 6.35 -5.78 -12.96
N GLY A 42 6.00 -5.82 -14.24
CA GLY A 42 4.84 -6.54 -14.75
C GLY A 42 5.10 -8.06 -14.74
N VAL A 43 4.06 -8.82 -14.40
CA VAL A 43 4.14 -10.29 -14.25
C VAL A 43 3.30 -11.07 -15.25
N ARG A 44 2.65 -10.38 -16.19
CA ARG A 44 1.85 -11.01 -17.23
C ARG A 44 1.87 -10.17 -18.50
N ASP A 45 1.49 -10.78 -19.61
CA ASP A 45 1.42 -10.08 -20.89
C ASP A 45 0.41 -8.92 -20.85
N PRO A 46 0.69 -7.82 -21.56
CA PRO A 46 1.80 -7.63 -22.50
C PRO A 46 3.07 -7.00 -21.88
N ILE A 47 3.16 -6.94 -20.54
CA ILE A 47 4.21 -6.24 -19.79
C ILE A 47 5.12 -7.19 -19.01
N TYR A 48 5.10 -8.48 -19.35
CA TYR A 48 5.89 -9.49 -18.65
C TYR A 48 7.38 -9.13 -18.69
N HIS A 49 8.03 -9.04 -17.52
CA HIS A 49 9.42 -8.58 -17.36
C HIS A 49 9.71 -7.16 -17.86
N LEU A 50 8.69 -6.30 -17.93
CA LEU A 50 8.90 -4.87 -18.02
C LEU A 50 8.85 -4.24 -16.63
N TYR A 51 9.74 -3.28 -16.39
CA TYR A 51 10.04 -2.71 -15.09
C TYR A 51 9.71 -1.23 -15.02
N LEU A 52 9.18 -0.81 -13.87
CA LEU A 52 8.87 0.58 -13.57
C LEU A 52 10.12 1.44 -13.59
N GLN A 53 10.04 2.53 -14.33
CA GLN A 53 11.11 3.49 -14.54
C GLN A 53 10.55 4.82 -15.04
N ALA A 54 11.42 5.82 -15.13
CA ALA A 54 11.11 7.06 -15.82
C ALA A 54 11.18 6.87 -17.35
N SER A 55 10.30 7.55 -18.07
CA SER A 55 10.33 7.57 -19.54
C SER A 55 11.64 8.19 -20.04
N PRO A 56 12.31 7.57 -21.03
CA PRO A 56 13.55 8.11 -21.58
C PRO A 56 13.34 9.42 -22.35
N LYS A 57 12.11 9.71 -22.79
CA LYS A 57 11.74 10.96 -23.45
C LYS A 57 11.23 12.03 -22.50
N ASN A 58 10.68 11.63 -21.35
CA ASN A 58 10.13 12.56 -20.36
C ASN A 58 10.29 11.97 -18.95
N ALA A 59 11.31 12.45 -18.23
CA ALA A 59 11.65 11.92 -16.91
C ALA A 59 10.55 12.09 -15.85
N SER A 60 9.54 12.95 -16.08
CA SER A 60 8.40 13.12 -15.17
C SER A 60 7.33 12.03 -15.32
N LEU A 61 7.41 11.22 -16.38
CA LEU A 61 6.41 10.19 -16.68
C LEU A 61 6.91 8.80 -16.27
N PRO A 62 6.22 8.10 -15.36
CA PRO A 62 6.44 6.69 -15.10
C PRO A 62 5.88 5.82 -16.22
N LEU A 63 6.64 4.79 -16.60
CA LEU A 63 6.21 3.75 -17.54
C LEU A 63 6.89 2.41 -17.22
N LEU A 64 6.50 1.36 -17.94
CA LEU A 64 7.14 0.05 -17.89
C LEU A 64 8.05 -0.13 -19.13
N GLY A 65 9.29 -0.55 -18.89
CA GLY A 65 10.32 -0.72 -19.94
C GLY A 65 11.32 -1.84 -19.62
N PRO A 66 12.45 -1.93 -20.33
CA PRO A 66 13.41 -3.01 -20.15
C PRO A 66 14.09 -2.97 -18.77
N GLU A 67 14.57 -4.12 -18.32
CA GLU A 67 15.20 -4.25 -16.99
C GLU A 67 16.51 -3.46 -16.86
N SER A 68 17.26 -3.32 -17.95
CA SER A 68 18.58 -2.66 -17.96
C SER A 68 18.52 -1.19 -17.51
N THR A 69 17.35 -0.57 -17.63
CA THR A 69 17.08 0.81 -17.22
C THR A 69 16.12 0.91 -16.04
N ALA A 70 15.73 -0.24 -15.46
CA ALA A 70 14.84 -0.32 -14.31
C ALA A 70 15.40 0.46 -13.12
N ASP A 71 14.49 1.08 -12.37
CA ASP A 71 14.84 1.72 -11.13
C ASP A 71 14.61 0.77 -9.94
N THR A 72 15.25 1.09 -8.82
CA THR A 72 15.01 0.42 -7.54
C THR A 72 14.27 1.39 -6.64
N PHE A 73 13.26 0.90 -5.94
CA PHE A 73 12.37 1.73 -5.14
C PHE A 73 12.46 1.37 -3.66
N THR A 74 12.34 2.38 -2.81
CA THR A 74 11.99 2.23 -1.40
C THR A 74 10.48 2.34 -1.28
N ILE A 75 9.85 1.37 -0.60
CA ILE A 75 8.40 1.20 -0.54
C ILE A 75 7.98 1.14 0.91
N THR A 76 7.05 2.02 1.28
CA THR A 76 6.31 2.16 2.56
C THR A 76 6.44 3.58 3.12
N PRO A 77 5.35 4.34 3.28
CA PRO A 77 4.01 4.26 2.65
C PRO A 77 3.97 4.93 1.26
N THR A 78 5.13 5.27 0.74
CA THR A 78 5.35 5.91 -0.56
C THR A 78 6.08 4.92 -1.47
N ILE A 79 6.23 5.26 -2.75
CA ILE A 79 7.16 4.58 -3.65
C ILE A 79 8.16 5.63 -4.10
N GLN A 80 9.38 5.57 -3.56
CA GLN A 80 10.44 6.52 -3.86
C GLN A 80 11.53 5.86 -4.70
N SER A 81 11.86 6.46 -5.84
CA SER A 81 13.01 6.08 -6.67
C SER A 81 14.31 6.27 -5.87
N ARG A 82 15.15 5.24 -5.82
CA ARG A 82 16.49 5.34 -5.22
C ARG A 82 17.51 6.00 -6.16
N LYS A 83 17.21 6.04 -7.46
CA LYS A 83 18.04 6.72 -8.46
C LYS A 83 17.84 8.23 -8.48
N THR A 84 16.60 8.70 -8.32
CA THR A 84 16.22 10.11 -8.51
C THR A 84 15.66 10.78 -7.25
N SER A 85 15.38 10.01 -6.20
CA SER A 85 14.68 10.45 -4.99
C SER A 85 13.26 10.98 -5.21
N LEU A 86 12.72 10.85 -6.43
CA LEU A 86 11.34 11.23 -6.76
C LEU A 86 10.34 10.17 -6.31
N TYR A 87 9.13 10.61 -6.02
CA TYR A 87 8.02 9.79 -5.56
C TYR A 87 7.02 9.53 -6.67
N LEU A 88 6.49 8.30 -6.72
CA LEU A 88 5.39 7.94 -7.61
C LEU A 88 4.08 8.49 -7.04
N ASN A 89 3.43 9.39 -7.77
CA ASN A 89 2.20 10.02 -7.33
C ASN A 89 1.04 9.76 -8.30
N ILE A 90 -0.11 9.37 -7.73
CA ILE A 90 -1.39 9.28 -8.44
C ILE A 90 -1.90 10.70 -8.67
N GLN A 91 -2.19 11.03 -9.93
CA GLN A 91 -2.75 12.31 -10.32
C GLN A 91 -4.28 12.28 -10.31
N THR A 92 -4.89 13.43 -10.10
CA THR A 92 -6.34 13.59 -10.18
C THR A 92 -6.81 13.52 -11.64
N ALA A 93 -7.81 12.68 -11.90
CA ALA A 93 -8.51 12.59 -13.18
C ALA A 93 -9.97 12.19 -12.95
N SER A 94 -10.88 12.60 -13.84
CA SER A 94 -12.29 12.19 -13.81
C SER A 94 -12.48 10.73 -14.21
N THR A 95 -11.63 10.23 -15.10
CA THR A 95 -11.63 8.83 -15.57
C THR A 95 -11.11 7.87 -14.51
N SER A 96 -11.46 6.59 -14.61
CA SER A 96 -11.02 5.56 -13.66
C SER A 96 -9.54 5.19 -13.82
N TYR A 97 -8.96 5.42 -15.00
CA TYR A 97 -7.50 5.34 -15.20
C TYR A 97 -6.85 6.65 -14.76
N LYS A 98 -6.12 6.61 -13.66
CA LYS A 98 -5.44 7.76 -13.06
C LYS A 98 -4.02 7.87 -13.63
N PRO A 99 -3.64 9.02 -14.21
CA PRO A 99 -2.26 9.27 -14.60
C PRO A 99 -1.35 9.20 -13.39
N LEU A 100 -0.09 8.86 -13.64
CA LEU A 100 0.96 8.81 -12.64
C LEU A 100 2.02 9.86 -12.99
N SER A 101 2.74 10.35 -11.99
CA SER A 101 3.88 11.23 -12.21
C SER A 101 5.00 10.96 -11.21
N TRP A 102 6.22 11.34 -11.58
CA TRP A 102 7.35 11.45 -10.67
C TRP A 102 7.39 12.86 -10.06
N GLY A 103 7.17 12.97 -8.76
CA GLY A 103 7.15 14.22 -8.02
C GLY A 103 8.29 14.33 -7.00
N LYS A 104 8.71 15.55 -6.66
CA LYS A 104 9.69 15.78 -5.58
C LYS A 104 9.13 15.49 -4.19
N GLU A 105 7.81 15.57 -4.05
CA GLU A 105 7.09 15.33 -2.80
C GLU A 105 6.21 14.09 -2.93
N ALA A 106 6.01 13.41 -1.80
CA ALA A 106 5.10 12.27 -1.70
C ALA A 106 3.65 12.74 -1.52
N GLN A 107 3.00 13.09 -2.63
CA GLN A 107 1.59 13.45 -2.66
C GLN A 107 0.70 12.21 -2.45
N THR A 108 1.18 11.04 -2.88
CA THR A 108 0.54 9.75 -2.62
C THR A 108 1.27 8.99 -1.52
N THR A 109 0.58 8.80 -0.40
CA THR A 109 1.02 8.00 0.76
C THR A 109 0.14 6.76 0.96
N ALA A 110 -0.54 6.34 -0.11
CA ALA A 110 -1.47 5.22 -0.11
C ALA A 110 -0.81 3.89 -0.49
N TRP A 111 0.46 3.89 -0.90
CA TRP A 111 1.12 2.71 -1.43
C TRP A 111 1.45 1.70 -0.35
N GLY A 112 1.32 0.42 -0.69
CA GLY A 112 1.68 -0.69 0.17
C GLY A 112 1.93 -1.97 -0.62
N LEU A 113 2.14 -3.06 0.12
CA LEU A 113 2.35 -4.39 -0.42
C LEU A 113 1.27 -5.34 0.12
N GLU A 114 0.77 -6.20 -0.77
CA GLU A 114 0.10 -7.44 -0.38
C GLU A 114 0.89 -8.61 -0.96
N GLY A 115 1.62 -9.32 -0.09
CA GLY A 115 2.70 -10.18 -0.55
C GLY A 115 3.77 -9.36 -1.26
N ASP A 116 3.99 -9.64 -2.55
CA ASP A 116 4.88 -8.90 -3.45
C ASP A 116 4.15 -7.89 -4.35
N THR A 117 2.82 -7.84 -4.30
CA THR A 117 2.00 -7.03 -5.21
C THR A 117 1.93 -5.59 -4.73
N ILE A 118 2.15 -4.63 -5.63
CA ILE A 118 1.94 -3.20 -5.32
C ILE A 118 0.45 -2.89 -5.28
N ILE A 119 0.00 -2.32 -4.16
CA ILE A 119 -1.39 -1.94 -3.93
C ILE A 119 -1.51 -0.50 -3.40
N THR A 120 -2.71 0.06 -3.50
CA THR A 120 -3.14 1.04 -2.49
C THR A 120 -3.73 0.32 -1.29
N VAL A 121 -3.45 0.80 -0.08
CA VAL A 121 -3.93 0.16 1.17
C VAL A 121 -5.40 0.46 1.44
N GLN A 122 -6.07 -0.46 2.16
CA GLN A 122 -7.51 -0.41 2.43
C GLN A 122 -8.01 0.91 3.07
N GLY A 123 -7.19 1.53 3.93
CA GLY A 123 -7.54 2.79 4.60
C GLY A 123 -7.31 4.06 3.76
N SER A 124 -6.86 3.93 2.51
CA SER A 124 -6.64 5.09 1.63
C SER A 124 -7.93 5.59 0.99
N SER A 125 -7.92 6.81 0.47
CA SER A 125 -9.03 7.39 -0.30
C SER A 125 -9.35 6.63 -1.60
N PHE A 126 -8.44 5.75 -2.05
CA PHE A 126 -8.64 4.86 -3.20
C PHE A 126 -9.17 3.47 -2.80
N GLY A 127 -9.26 3.19 -1.49
CA GLY A 127 -9.50 1.85 -0.97
C GLY A 127 -8.36 0.88 -1.32
N ARG A 128 -8.62 -0.42 -1.15
CA ARG A 128 -7.68 -1.46 -1.57
C ARG A 128 -7.78 -1.69 -3.07
N GLN A 129 -6.76 -1.27 -3.84
CA GLN A 129 -6.67 -1.51 -5.28
C GLN A 129 -5.33 -2.14 -5.63
N LEU A 130 -5.35 -3.08 -6.57
CA LEU A 130 -4.16 -3.70 -7.16
C LEU A 130 -4.15 -3.61 -8.69
N ASN A 131 -5.14 -2.92 -9.26
CA ASN A 131 -5.40 -2.90 -10.69
C ASN A 131 -4.61 -1.77 -11.33
N TRP A 132 -3.94 -2.12 -12.43
CA TRP A 132 -3.24 -1.20 -13.30
C TRP A 132 -3.81 -1.30 -14.71
N LEU A 133 -3.83 -0.18 -15.40
CA LEU A 133 -4.06 -0.15 -16.84
C LEU A 133 -2.72 0.14 -17.51
N VAL A 134 -2.35 -0.68 -18.48
CA VAL A 134 -1.16 -0.45 -19.30
C VAL A 134 -1.53 -0.27 -20.75
N CYS A 135 -0.91 0.70 -21.41
CA CYS A 135 -1.16 0.97 -22.82
C CYS A 135 0.16 0.99 -23.57
N LYS A 136 0.19 0.43 -24.78
CA LYS A 136 1.39 0.53 -25.63
C LYS A 136 1.78 2.00 -25.76
N SER A 137 3.02 2.33 -25.40
CA SER A 137 3.47 3.73 -25.40
C SER A 137 3.53 4.25 -26.83
N VAL A 138 2.98 5.44 -27.03
CA VAL A 138 3.02 6.14 -28.33
C VAL A 138 4.38 6.82 -28.53
N ASP A 139 5.01 7.23 -27.43
CA ASP A 139 6.26 7.96 -27.45
C ASP A 139 7.47 7.01 -27.44
N ASN A 140 7.35 5.81 -26.89
CA ASN A 140 8.48 4.92 -26.65
C ASN A 140 8.20 3.49 -27.16
N SER A 141 8.78 3.13 -28.30
CA SER A 141 8.64 1.77 -28.85
C SER A 141 9.18 0.71 -27.89
N GLY A 142 8.39 -0.33 -27.61
CA GLY A 142 8.75 -1.40 -26.67
C GLY A 142 8.43 -1.09 -25.20
N TYR A 143 7.84 0.07 -24.91
CA TYR A 143 7.41 0.47 -23.56
C TYR A 143 5.90 0.49 -23.44
N TYR A 144 5.42 0.48 -22.20
CA TYR A 144 4.00 0.62 -21.88
C TYR A 144 3.80 1.77 -20.88
N ASP A 145 2.92 2.70 -21.25
CA ASP A 145 2.46 3.73 -20.32
C ASP A 145 1.65 3.06 -19.22
N LEU A 146 1.84 3.52 -17.99
CA LEU A 146 1.25 2.94 -16.80
C LEU A 146 0.26 3.91 -16.16
N PHE A 147 -0.94 3.42 -15.85
CA PHE A 147 -1.98 4.15 -15.15
C PHE A 147 -2.46 3.34 -13.95
N PHE A 148 -2.77 4.01 -12.86
CA PHE A 148 -3.44 3.37 -11.72
C PHE A 148 -4.94 3.25 -12.02
N GLN A 149 -5.52 2.07 -11.92
CA GLN A 149 -6.89 1.82 -12.35
C GLN A 149 -7.83 1.65 -11.15
N THR A 150 -8.83 2.52 -11.05
CA THR A 150 -9.89 2.45 -10.01
C THR A 150 -11.24 1.96 -10.54
N GLY A 151 -11.29 1.51 -11.80
CA GLY A 151 -12.51 1.07 -12.48
C GLY A 151 -12.19 0.27 -13.75
N SER A 152 -12.87 0.56 -14.85
CA SER A 152 -12.72 -0.20 -16.11
C SER A 152 -12.53 0.65 -17.36
N GLU A 153 -12.49 1.98 -17.24
CA GLU A 153 -12.32 2.87 -18.39
C GLU A 153 -10.92 2.68 -19.00
N THR A 154 -10.84 2.87 -20.31
CA THR A 154 -9.59 2.83 -21.08
C THR A 154 -9.56 3.98 -22.09
N PRO A 155 -8.40 4.61 -22.34
CA PRO A 155 -8.29 5.66 -23.35
C PRO A 155 -8.73 5.19 -24.74
N SER A 156 -9.56 5.98 -25.41
CA SER A 156 -10.01 5.69 -26.78
C SER A 156 -8.84 5.71 -27.76
N GLY A 157 -8.86 4.81 -28.75
CA GLY A 157 -7.83 4.74 -29.80
C GLY A 157 -6.47 4.22 -29.34
N ARG A 158 -6.34 3.76 -28.08
CA ARG A 158 -5.11 3.15 -27.56
C ARG A 158 -5.26 1.64 -27.41
N SER A 159 -4.19 0.91 -27.70
CA SER A 159 -4.08 -0.51 -27.37
C SER A 159 -3.67 -0.65 -25.90
N CYS A 160 -4.63 -1.02 -25.06
CA CYS A 160 -4.43 -1.14 -23.61
C CYS A 160 -4.87 -2.50 -23.08
N SER A 161 -4.28 -2.90 -21.96
CA SER A 161 -4.63 -4.11 -21.21
C SER A 161 -4.96 -3.73 -19.77
N ASN A 162 -6.17 -4.07 -19.35
CA ASN A 162 -6.72 -3.68 -18.05
C ASN A 162 -6.48 -4.75 -16.98
N TYR A 163 -6.65 -4.37 -15.71
CA TYR A 163 -6.54 -5.26 -14.53
C TYR A 163 -5.16 -5.90 -14.37
N GLN A 164 -4.12 -5.23 -14.87
CA GLN A 164 -2.73 -5.66 -14.71
C GLN A 164 -2.32 -5.55 -13.24
N THR A 165 -1.32 -6.32 -12.86
CA THR A 165 -0.67 -6.23 -11.56
C THR A 165 0.81 -6.01 -11.75
N ILE A 166 1.42 -5.26 -10.83
CA ILE A 166 2.87 -5.07 -10.78
C ILE A 166 3.38 -5.51 -9.41
N HIS A 167 4.55 -6.13 -9.41
CA HIS A 167 5.07 -6.85 -8.27
C HIS A 167 6.54 -6.49 -8.05
N LEU A 168 7.00 -6.71 -6.84
CA LEU A 168 8.43 -6.94 -6.63
C LEU A 168 8.82 -8.23 -7.33
N PRO A 169 9.99 -8.31 -7.99
CA PRO A 169 10.59 -9.59 -8.30
C PRO A 169 10.61 -10.43 -7.03
N CYS A 170 10.18 -11.69 -7.11
CA CYS A 170 10.19 -12.60 -5.97
C CYS A 170 11.53 -12.43 -5.23
N LEU A 171 11.45 -12.09 -3.94
CA LEU A 171 12.61 -12.01 -3.07
C LEU A 171 13.07 -13.47 -2.87
N CYS A 172 13.95 -13.94 -3.76
CA CYS A 172 14.60 -15.25 -3.63
C CYS A 172 15.47 -15.30 -2.38
#